data_AF-A0A6N3Z5I4-F1
#
_entry.id   AF-A0A6N3Z5I4-F1
#
_cell.length_a   1.000
_cell.length_b   1.000
_cell.length_c   1.000
_cell.angle_alpha   90.00
_cell.angle_beta   90.00
_cell.angle_gamma   90.00
#
_symmetry.space_group_name_H-M   'P 1'
#
loop_
_entity.id
_entity.type
_entity.pdbx_description
1 polymer ?
#
loop_
_entity_poly.entity_id
_entity_poly.type
_entity_poly.pdbx_seq_one_letter_code
_entity_poly.pdbx_strand_id
1 'polypeptide(L)'
;MSQLTATALLISSLSLLSFSSLAAEPSADDGAFSGDAKIGFIYTKTDETSMSVNSGATLKYEEALWHHKAAFSTYYTKGNESDDGTNKNKTVYDVKYDMTDSLFVFGNAKYEHDQFATYREQVLLVSGFGATLIDSSNSKLDVGAGPGYRYSKRQAFDEDLPNNSEDEVIANLFIEGDSKITDGLELGGGVRMDYGESNTTTTTHVYLKNKLMESLSLLIDAEYIYNSVVATGKEHDEIYSTISLNYDF
;
A
#
# COMPACT_ATOMS: atom_id res chain seq x y z
N MET A 1 8.74 -58.95 -21.21
CA MET A 1 8.46 -59.23 -19.78
C MET A 1 8.11 -57.88 -19.15
N SER A 2 6.88 -57.35 -19.23
CA SER A 2 5.68 -57.64 -18.39
C SER A 2 6.02 -57.75 -16.90
N GLN A 3 5.51 -56.97 -15.94
CA GLN A 3 4.22 -56.28 -15.75
C GLN A 3 4.47 -54.97 -14.94
N LEU A 4 3.76 -53.83 -15.04
CA LEU A 4 2.32 -53.48 -15.02
C LEU A 4 1.69 -53.53 -13.61
N THR A 5 1.52 -52.35 -12.98
CA THR A 5 0.36 -51.85 -12.18
C THR A 5 0.77 -50.47 -11.60
N ALA A 6 0.16 -49.31 -11.87
CA ALA A 6 -1.23 -48.85 -11.91
C ALA A 6 -1.62 -48.04 -10.64
N THR A 7 -1.61 -46.71 -10.77
CA THR A 7 -2.47 -45.74 -10.04
C THR A 7 -2.46 -44.45 -10.88
N ALA A 8 -3.38 -44.25 -11.84
CA ALA A 8 -4.74 -43.72 -11.73
C ALA A 8 -4.79 -42.31 -11.08
N LEU A 9 -4.84 -41.23 -11.87
CA LEU A 9 -6.02 -40.54 -12.46
C LEU A 9 -6.80 -39.62 -11.48
N LEU A 10 -6.78 -38.32 -11.74
CA LEU A 10 -7.80 -37.30 -11.41
C LEU A 10 -7.38 -36.00 -12.13
N ILE A 11 -7.68 -35.80 -13.42
CA ILE A 11 -8.93 -35.33 -14.04
C ILE A 11 -9.49 -34.03 -13.44
N SER A 12 -9.32 -32.98 -14.26
CA SER A 12 -10.18 -31.83 -14.54
C SER A 12 -11.25 -31.39 -13.53
N SER A 13 -11.19 -30.11 -13.16
CA SER A 13 -12.39 -29.27 -13.04
C SER A 13 -12.00 -27.79 -13.14
N LEU A 14 -11.76 -27.30 -14.36
CA LEU A 14 -11.82 -25.87 -14.66
C LEU A 14 -13.30 -25.51 -14.83
N SER A 15 -13.99 -25.27 -13.72
CA SER A 15 -15.37 -24.80 -13.73
C SER A 15 -15.38 -23.30 -13.99
N LEU A 16 -15.68 -22.95 -15.25
CA LEU A 16 -16.25 -21.67 -15.64
C LEU A 16 -17.53 -21.44 -14.83
N LEU A 17 -17.45 -20.63 -13.78
CA LEU A 17 -18.64 -20.07 -13.14
C LEU A 17 -19.14 -18.92 -14.01
N SER A 18 -20.13 -19.22 -14.85
CA SER A 18 -20.97 -18.22 -15.48
C SER A 18 -21.77 -17.51 -14.38
N PHE A 19 -21.44 -16.24 -14.10
CA PHE A 19 -22.30 -15.37 -13.32
C PHE A 19 -23.53 -15.02 -14.16
N SER A 20 -24.64 -15.71 -13.94
CA SER A 20 -25.95 -15.21 -14.32
C SER A 20 -26.28 -14.04 -13.38
N SER A 21 -26.19 -12.81 -13.91
CA SER A 21 -26.68 -11.61 -13.24
C SER A 21 -28.20 -11.72 -13.07
N LEU A 22 -28.64 -12.08 -11.86
CA LEU A 22 -29.95 -11.69 -11.37
C LEU A 22 -29.78 -10.24 -10.90
N ALA A 23 -30.31 -9.31 -11.68
CA ALA A 23 -30.44 -7.92 -11.26
C ALA A 23 -31.40 -7.86 -10.06
N ALA A 24 -30.85 -7.91 -8.86
CA ALA A 24 -31.50 -7.43 -7.66
C ALA A 24 -31.45 -5.89 -7.69
N GLU A 25 -32.57 -5.24 -7.41
CA GLU A 25 -32.58 -3.78 -7.26
C GLU A 25 -31.75 -3.41 -6.03
N PRO A 26 -30.82 -2.44 -6.15
CA PRO A 26 -29.94 -2.15 -5.05
C PRO A 26 -30.71 -1.55 -3.89
N SER A 27 -30.59 -2.20 -2.72
CA SER A 27 -31.06 -1.64 -1.47
C SER A 27 -30.13 -0.51 -1.03
N ALA A 28 -30.58 0.38 -0.15
CA ALA A 28 -29.75 1.47 0.37
C ALA A 28 -28.55 0.99 1.23
N ASP A 29 -28.39 -0.33 1.39
CA ASP A 29 -27.32 -1.04 2.09
C ASP A 29 -26.38 -1.79 1.10
N ASP A 30 -26.60 -1.63 -0.21
CA ASP A 30 -25.76 -2.22 -1.24
C ASP A 30 -24.43 -1.44 -1.31
N GLY A 31 -23.34 -2.08 -0.89
CA GLY A 31 -22.04 -1.43 -0.78
C GLY A 31 -21.61 -0.68 -2.04
N ALA A 32 -20.95 0.46 -1.86
CA ALA A 32 -20.57 1.37 -2.93
C ALA A 32 -19.09 1.18 -3.30
N PHE A 33 -18.84 0.90 -4.59
CA PHE A 33 -17.50 1.01 -5.14
C PHE A 33 -17.18 2.46 -5.49
N SER A 34 -15.97 2.88 -5.17
CA SER A 34 -15.35 4.10 -5.70
C SER A 34 -13.87 3.84 -5.90
N GLY A 35 -13.19 4.67 -6.69
CA GLY A 35 -11.77 4.49 -6.89
C GLY A 35 -11.12 5.65 -7.60
N ASP A 36 -9.83 5.49 -7.83
CA ASP A 36 -9.08 6.42 -8.66
C ASP A 36 -8.00 5.68 -9.44
N ALA A 37 -7.69 6.18 -10.63
CA ALA A 37 -6.50 5.80 -11.38
C ALA A 37 -5.55 7.00 -11.44
N LYS A 38 -4.26 6.76 -11.20
CA LYS A 38 -3.24 7.81 -11.18
C LYS A 38 -2.13 7.60 -12.20
N ILE A 39 -1.62 8.71 -12.71
CA ILE A 39 -0.36 8.79 -13.45
C ILE A 39 0.41 10.03 -13.00
N GLY A 40 1.72 9.90 -12.84
CA GLY A 40 2.52 11.02 -12.37
C GLY A 40 4.02 10.80 -12.53
N PHE A 41 4.75 11.69 -11.86
CA PHE A 41 6.18 11.64 -11.73
C PHE A 41 6.52 11.57 -10.26
N ILE A 42 7.55 10.79 -9.94
CA ILE A 42 8.12 10.70 -8.61
C ILE A 42 9.60 11.07 -8.70
N TYR A 43 10.02 11.90 -7.75
CA TYR A 43 11.42 12.12 -7.42
C TYR A 43 11.74 11.31 -6.18
N THR A 44 12.81 10.53 -6.25
CA THR A 44 13.28 9.68 -5.15
C THR A 44 14.68 10.11 -4.76
N LYS A 45 14.91 10.26 -3.46
CA LYS A 45 16.23 10.44 -2.86
C LYS A 45 16.43 9.38 -1.79
N THR A 46 17.35 8.47 -2.05
CA THR A 46 17.86 7.45 -1.13
C THR A 46 19.39 7.61 -1.14
N ASP A 47 20.16 6.51 -1.25
CA ASP A 47 21.59 6.59 -1.59
C ASP A 47 21.81 7.24 -2.95
N GLU A 48 20.86 7.04 -3.87
CA GLU A 48 20.86 7.63 -5.19
C GLU A 48 19.60 8.49 -5.40
N THR A 49 19.74 9.46 -6.30
CA THR A 49 18.62 10.29 -6.75
C THR A 49 18.09 9.78 -8.08
N SER A 50 16.79 9.57 -8.18
CA SER A 50 16.15 9.13 -9.41
C SER A 50 14.85 9.88 -9.69
N MET A 51 14.45 9.87 -10.96
CA MET A 51 13.14 10.32 -11.41
C MET A 51 12.46 9.17 -12.16
N SER A 52 11.22 8.90 -11.78
CA SER A 52 10.43 7.81 -12.35
C SER A 52 9.07 8.33 -12.78
N VAL A 53 8.47 7.67 -13.76
CA VAL A 53 7.04 7.76 -14.02
C VAL A 53 6.35 6.77 -13.10
N ASN A 54 5.27 7.18 -12.44
CA ASN A 54 4.47 6.28 -11.64
C ASN A 54 3.05 6.17 -12.19
N SER A 55 2.45 5.00 -12.02
CA SER A 55 1.03 4.78 -12.24
C SER A 55 0.46 3.90 -11.13
N GLY A 56 -0.85 3.95 -10.97
CA GLY A 56 -1.51 3.15 -9.96
C GLY A 56 -3.01 3.26 -10.02
N ALA A 57 -3.66 2.45 -9.19
CA ALA A 57 -5.10 2.49 -9.00
C ALA A 57 -5.44 2.22 -7.53
N THR A 58 -6.47 2.90 -7.05
CA THR A 58 -7.12 2.63 -5.77
C THR A 58 -8.55 2.19 -6.03
N LEU A 59 -8.99 1.15 -5.32
CA LEU A 59 -10.38 0.72 -5.28
C LEU A 59 -10.82 0.73 -3.81
N LYS A 60 -11.96 1.36 -3.55
CA LYS A 60 -12.62 1.41 -2.26
C LYS A 60 -13.97 0.71 -2.37
N TYR A 61 -14.32 -0.03 -1.34
CA TYR A 61 -15.64 -0.65 -1.20
C TYR A 61 -16.14 -0.41 0.21
N GLU A 62 -17.27 0.29 0.32
CA GLU A 62 -17.88 0.69 1.59
C GLU A 62 -19.23 -0.02 1.74
N GLU A 63 -19.39 -0.83 2.78
CA GLU A 63 -20.61 -1.60 3.06
C GLU A 63 -20.94 -1.56 4.56
N ALA A 64 -21.97 -0.80 4.94
CA ALA A 64 -22.37 -0.59 6.33
C ALA A 64 -21.20 -0.20 7.26
N LEU A 65 -20.72 -1.13 8.08
CA LEU A 65 -19.62 -0.96 9.04
C LEU A 65 -18.25 -1.40 8.49
N TRP A 66 -18.23 -1.95 7.27
CA TRP A 66 -17.02 -2.45 6.62
C TRP A 66 -16.51 -1.45 5.60
N HIS A 67 -15.20 -1.19 5.70
CA HIS A 67 -14.48 -0.28 4.83
C HIS A 67 -13.28 -1.01 4.25
N HIS A 68 -13.25 -1.16 2.92
CA HIS A 68 -12.16 -1.83 2.22
C HIS A 68 -11.45 -0.86 1.28
N LYS A 69 -10.12 -0.88 1.27
CA LYS A 69 -9.30 -0.11 0.31
C LYS A 69 -8.19 -1.01 -0.23
N ALA A 70 -8.19 -1.25 -1.53
CA ALA A 70 -7.09 -1.88 -2.24
C ALA A 70 -6.37 -0.82 -3.08
N ALA A 71 -5.05 -0.77 -3.01
CA ALA A 71 -4.23 0.14 -3.81
C ALA A 71 -3.08 -0.62 -4.46
N PHE A 72 -2.81 -0.33 -5.72
CA PHE A 72 -1.67 -0.81 -6.48
C PHE A 72 -0.92 0.37 -7.09
N SER A 73 0.41 0.37 -6.99
CA SER A 73 1.26 1.31 -7.71
C SER A 73 2.48 0.63 -8.31
N THR A 74 2.90 1.15 -9.46
CA THR A 74 4.12 0.75 -10.16
C THR A 74 4.92 1.99 -10.54
N TYR A 75 6.24 1.85 -10.51
CA TYR A 75 7.19 2.91 -10.78
C TYR A 75 8.15 2.43 -11.87
N TYR A 76 8.39 3.29 -12.85
CA TYR A 76 9.27 3.03 -13.98
C TYR A 76 10.33 4.12 -14.05
N THR A 77 11.58 3.72 -13.86
CA THR A 77 12.73 4.63 -13.98
C THR A 77 13.39 4.43 -15.32
N LYS A 78 13.75 5.54 -15.98
CA LYS A 78 14.63 5.51 -17.14
C LYS A 78 16.06 5.78 -16.67
N GLY A 79 16.91 4.75 -16.74
CA GLY A 79 18.31 4.84 -16.37
C GLY A 79 19.20 5.36 -17.50
N ASN A 80 20.46 5.66 -17.21
CA ASN A 80 21.48 5.79 -18.25
C ASN A 80 22.16 4.43 -18.44
N GLU A 81 22.40 4.03 -19.68
CA GLU A 81 23.19 2.82 -20.02
C GLU A 81 22.63 1.46 -19.54
N SER A 82 21.34 1.20 -19.80
CA SER A 82 20.67 -0.14 -19.75
C SER A 82 19.84 -0.48 -18.50
N ASP A 83 19.76 0.40 -17.50
CA ASP A 83 18.94 0.20 -16.30
C ASP A 83 17.49 0.71 -16.45
N ASP A 84 16.91 0.51 -17.64
CA ASP A 84 15.52 0.86 -17.94
C ASP A 84 14.59 -0.26 -17.44
N GLY A 85 13.65 0.05 -16.54
CA GLY A 85 12.72 -0.96 -16.05
C GLY A 85 11.74 -0.50 -14.97
N THR A 86 10.70 -1.32 -14.77
CA THR A 86 9.86 -1.24 -13.57
C THR A 86 10.74 -1.51 -12.36
N ASN A 87 10.96 -0.48 -11.56
CA ASN A 87 11.87 -0.58 -10.42
C ASN A 87 11.16 -0.87 -9.11
N LYS A 88 9.88 -0.50 -8.97
CA LYS A 88 9.12 -0.71 -7.76
C LYS A 88 7.66 -1.06 -8.07
N ASN A 89 7.12 -2.02 -7.33
CA ASN A 89 5.69 -2.34 -7.31
C ASN A 89 5.23 -2.41 -5.85
N LYS A 90 4.11 -1.77 -5.53
CA LYS A 90 3.54 -1.75 -4.18
C LYS A 90 2.06 -2.08 -4.27
N THR A 91 1.62 -3.01 -3.42
CA THR A 91 0.21 -3.37 -3.25
C THR A 91 -0.13 -3.22 -1.78
N VAL A 92 -1.24 -2.55 -1.48
CA VAL A 92 -1.74 -2.37 -0.12
C VAL A 92 -3.22 -2.76 -0.10
N TYR A 93 -3.61 -3.51 0.91
CA TYR A 93 -5.01 -3.78 1.22
C TYR A 93 -5.27 -3.40 2.67
N ASP A 94 -6.19 -2.47 2.88
CA ASP A 94 -6.70 -2.04 4.17
C ASP A 94 -8.14 -2.57 4.31
N VAL A 95 -8.45 -3.11 5.48
CA VAL A 95 -9.82 -3.39 5.92
C VAL A 95 -10.03 -2.76 7.29
N LYS A 96 -11.14 -2.07 7.47
CA LYS A 96 -11.57 -1.48 8.73
C LYS A 96 -13.01 -1.93 9.00
N TYR A 97 -13.29 -2.29 10.25
CA TYR A 97 -14.63 -2.59 10.73
C TYR A 97 -14.94 -1.70 11.92
N ASP A 98 -15.96 -0.86 11.76
CA ASP A 98 -16.42 0.06 12.79
C ASP A 98 -17.21 -0.72 13.86
N MET A 99 -16.66 -0.80 15.06
CA MET A 99 -17.33 -1.42 16.20
C MET A 99 -18.30 -0.45 16.88
N THR A 100 -17.94 0.84 16.88
CA THR A 100 -18.74 1.97 17.32
C THR A 100 -18.40 3.18 16.45
N ASP A 101 -19.09 4.31 16.63
CA ASP A 101 -18.82 5.58 15.95
C ASP A 101 -17.39 6.12 16.14
N SER A 102 -16.59 5.57 17.07
CA SER A 102 -15.24 6.06 17.35
C SER A 102 -14.20 4.96 17.54
N LEU A 103 -14.60 3.69 17.54
CA LEU A 103 -13.68 2.55 17.74
C LEU A 103 -13.84 1.56 16.61
N PHE A 104 -12.71 1.07 16.11
CA PHE A 104 -12.68 0.14 15.00
C PHE A 104 -11.60 -0.93 15.19
N VAL A 105 -11.78 -2.05 14.51
CA VAL A 105 -10.70 -3.01 14.25
C VAL A 105 -10.20 -2.81 12.84
N PHE A 106 -8.92 -3.05 12.61
CA PHE A 106 -8.33 -2.93 11.28
C PHE A 106 -7.44 -4.11 10.95
N GLY A 107 -7.29 -4.35 9.65
CA GLY A 107 -6.28 -5.20 9.05
C GLY A 107 -5.58 -4.43 7.93
N ASN A 108 -4.26 -4.58 7.83
CA ASN A 108 -3.45 -4.02 6.76
C ASN A 108 -2.54 -5.12 6.20
N ALA A 109 -2.56 -5.31 4.90
CA ALA A 109 -1.61 -6.14 4.18
C ALA A 109 -0.86 -5.27 3.17
N LYS A 110 0.48 -5.36 3.17
CA LYS A 110 1.35 -4.63 2.25
C LYS A 110 2.31 -5.61 1.60
N TYR A 111 2.42 -5.54 0.28
CA TYR A 111 3.47 -6.20 -0.48
C TYR A 111 4.24 -5.13 -1.26
N GLU A 112 5.55 -5.18 -1.16
CA GLU A 112 6.44 -4.30 -1.91
C GLU A 112 7.56 -5.11 -2.56
N HIS A 113 7.84 -4.81 -3.82
CA HIS A 113 8.99 -5.30 -4.54
C HIS A 113 9.74 -4.11 -5.10
N ASP A 114 11.02 -3.96 -4.75
CA ASP A 114 11.84 -2.80 -5.11
C ASP A 114 13.23 -3.28 -5.57
N GLN A 115 13.70 -2.79 -6.71
CA GLN A 115 14.97 -3.22 -7.30
C GLN A 115 16.17 -2.47 -6.75
N PHE A 116 15.96 -1.33 -6.08
CA PHE A 116 17.04 -0.42 -5.66
C PHE A 116 17.07 -0.14 -4.16
N ALA A 117 15.94 -0.26 -3.47
CA ALA A 117 15.87 -0.09 -2.02
C ALA A 117 16.66 -1.17 -1.25
N THR A 118 16.87 -0.94 0.05
CA THR A 118 17.55 -1.88 0.97
C THR A 118 16.95 -3.30 0.91
N TYR A 119 15.64 -3.40 0.83
CA TYR A 119 14.91 -4.66 0.73
C TYR A 119 14.36 -4.84 -0.67
N ARG A 120 14.61 -6.01 -1.27
CA ARG A 120 14.09 -6.38 -2.58
C ARG A 120 12.60 -6.70 -2.54
N GLU A 121 12.18 -7.33 -1.46
CA GLU A 121 10.83 -7.83 -1.29
C GLU A 121 10.45 -7.69 0.17
N GLN A 122 9.27 -7.15 0.43
CA GLN A 122 8.70 -7.06 1.77
C GLN A 122 7.22 -7.42 1.74
N VAL A 123 6.81 -8.23 2.71
CA VAL A 123 5.41 -8.52 3.00
C VAL A 123 5.16 -8.11 4.45
N LEU A 124 4.15 -7.27 4.68
CA LEU A 124 3.65 -6.96 6.02
C LEU A 124 2.19 -7.36 6.13
N LEU A 125 1.84 -7.96 7.25
CA LEU A 125 0.47 -8.24 7.66
C LEU A 125 0.28 -7.74 9.08
N VAL A 126 -0.59 -6.76 9.27
CA VAL A 126 -0.86 -6.10 10.55
C VAL A 126 -2.35 -6.18 10.83
N SER A 127 -2.71 -6.36 12.09
CA SER A 127 -4.10 -6.19 12.54
C SER A 127 -4.13 -5.58 13.92
N GLY A 128 -5.20 -4.86 14.26
CA GLY A 128 -5.25 -4.20 15.55
C GLY A 128 -6.54 -3.46 15.82
N PHE A 129 -6.47 -2.58 16.82
CA PHE A 129 -7.56 -1.71 17.22
C PHE A 129 -7.16 -0.26 16.98
N GLY A 130 -8.15 0.55 16.62
CA GLY A 130 -7.97 1.97 16.46
C GLY A 130 -9.14 2.78 16.97
N ALA A 131 -8.93 4.09 17.03
CA ALA A 131 -9.92 5.06 17.41
C ALA A 131 -9.92 6.23 16.45
N THR A 132 -11.11 6.69 16.09
CA THR A 132 -11.31 7.95 15.38
C THR A 132 -11.41 9.06 16.44
N LEU A 133 -10.38 9.89 16.53
CA LEU A 133 -10.26 10.97 17.52
C LEU A 133 -10.95 12.25 17.06
N ILE A 134 -10.97 12.48 15.75
CA ILE A 134 -11.70 13.57 15.11
C ILE A 134 -12.55 12.94 14.02
N ASP A 135 -13.86 13.16 14.11
CA ASP A 135 -14.81 12.86 13.03
C ASP A 135 -15.72 14.06 12.85
N SER A 136 -15.59 14.72 11.71
CA SER A 136 -16.35 15.91 11.36
C SER A 136 -16.62 15.93 9.87
N SER A 137 -17.50 16.83 9.42
CA SER A 137 -17.83 16.93 7.99
C SER A 137 -16.61 17.16 7.07
N ASN A 138 -15.55 17.75 7.60
CA ASN A 138 -14.40 18.22 6.83
C ASN A 138 -13.07 17.63 7.30
N SER A 139 -13.02 16.85 8.37
CA SER A 139 -11.74 16.38 8.92
C SER A 139 -11.92 15.08 9.66
N LYS A 140 -10.94 14.20 9.47
CA LYS A 140 -10.85 12.91 10.16
C LYS A 140 -9.44 12.73 10.74
N LEU A 141 -9.36 12.13 11.91
CA LEU A 141 -8.09 11.73 12.53
C LEU A 141 -8.25 10.36 13.18
N ASP A 142 -7.59 9.37 12.60
CA ASP A 142 -7.57 8.01 13.07
C ASP A 142 -6.22 7.70 13.73
N VAL A 143 -6.25 6.98 14.85
CA VAL A 143 -5.06 6.41 15.48
C VAL A 143 -5.26 4.92 15.64
N GLY A 144 -4.18 4.15 15.60
CA GLY A 144 -4.28 2.71 15.78
C GLY A 144 -2.98 2.07 16.20
N ALA A 145 -3.14 0.88 16.76
CA ALA A 145 -2.04 0.04 17.23
C ALA A 145 -2.39 -1.43 17.08
N GLY A 146 -1.40 -2.26 16.77
CA GLY A 146 -1.62 -3.69 16.67
C GLY A 146 -0.36 -4.50 16.41
N PRO A 147 -0.39 -5.81 16.68
CA PRO A 147 0.67 -6.71 16.25
C PRO A 147 0.64 -6.89 14.73
N GLY A 148 1.79 -7.25 14.19
CA GLY A 148 1.92 -7.67 12.80
C GLY A 148 3.06 -8.67 12.62
N TYR A 149 3.20 -9.09 11.38
CA TYR A 149 4.28 -9.94 10.92
C TYR A 149 4.90 -9.29 9.69
N ARG A 150 6.22 -9.27 9.62
CA ARG A 150 6.99 -8.79 8.48
C ARG A 150 7.88 -9.89 7.96
N TYR A 151 7.84 -10.11 6.66
CA TYR A 151 8.87 -10.82 5.92
C TYR A 151 9.65 -9.80 5.09
N SER A 152 10.98 -9.91 5.10
CA SER A 152 11.87 -9.06 4.32
C SER A 152 12.92 -9.89 3.61
N LYS A 153 13.26 -9.51 2.38
CA LYS A 153 14.34 -10.12 1.60
C LYS A 153 15.32 -9.07 1.13
N ARG A 154 16.60 -9.27 1.42
CA ARG A 154 17.69 -8.39 0.99
C ARG A 154 17.97 -8.53 -0.50
N GLN A 155 18.65 -7.52 -1.04
CA GLN A 155 19.12 -7.51 -2.41
C GLN A 155 20.17 -8.62 -2.64
N ALA A 156 20.30 -9.07 -3.89
CA ALA A 156 21.33 -10.05 -4.24
C ALA A 156 22.74 -9.44 -4.20
N PHE A 157 22.84 -8.12 -4.40
CA PHE A 157 24.07 -7.32 -4.38
C PHE A 157 24.38 -6.72 -3.00
N ASP A 158 23.61 -7.07 -1.96
CA ASP A 158 23.91 -6.67 -0.58
C ASP A 158 25.25 -7.31 -0.15
N GLU A 159 26.19 -6.50 0.35
CA GLU A 159 27.53 -6.98 0.71
C GLU A 159 27.54 -7.83 1.98
N ASP A 160 26.65 -7.53 2.94
CA ASP A 160 26.64 -8.15 4.26
C ASP A 160 25.71 -9.37 4.29
N LEU A 161 24.53 -9.25 3.67
CA LEU A 161 23.43 -10.20 3.77
C LEU A 161 22.81 -10.53 2.39
N PRO A 162 23.61 -11.01 1.40
CA PRO A 162 23.13 -11.23 0.04
C PRO A 162 21.99 -12.27 -0.03
N ASN A 163 20.85 -11.89 -0.61
CA ASN A 163 19.63 -12.71 -0.71
C ASN A 163 19.09 -13.25 0.63
N ASN A 164 19.54 -12.71 1.76
CA ASN A 164 19.04 -13.12 3.05
C ASN A 164 17.54 -12.79 3.17
N SER A 165 16.83 -13.69 3.83
CA SER A 165 15.41 -13.58 4.12
C SER A 165 15.22 -13.65 5.62
N GLU A 166 14.40 -12.75 6.15
CA GLU A 166 14.07 -12.69 7.56
C GLU A 166 12.55 -12.58 7.72
N ASP A 167 12.08 -13.13 8.83
CA ASP A 167 10.73 -12.93 9.32
C ASP A 167 10.74 -12.53 10.78
N GLU A 168 9.81 -11.65 11.14
CA GLU A 168 9.71 -11.14 12.50
C GLU A 168 8.28 -10.73 12.84
N VAL A 169 7.98 -10.79 14.14
CA VAL A 169 6.79 -10.15 14.70
C VAL A 169 7.10 -8.68 14.90
N ILE A 170 6.18 -7.82 14.50
CA ILE A 170 6.28 -6.37 14.65
C ILE A 170 5.16 -5.81 15.53
N ALA A 171 5.41 -4.68 16.15
CA ALA A 171 4.39 -3.81 16.73
C ALA A 171 4.17 -2.62 15.79
N ASN A 172 2.96 -2.49 15.28
CA ASN A 172 2.56 -1.38 14.42
C ASN A 172 1.82 -0.31 15.22
N LEU A 173 2.15 0.96 14.95
CA LEU A 173 1.44 2.14 15.42
C LEU A 173 1.18 3.06 14.22
N PHE A 174 0.03 3.72 14.18
CA PHE A 174 -0.21 4.76 13.19
C PHE A 174 -1.08 5.90 13.71
N ILE A 175 -0.90 7.05 13.07
CA ILE A 175 -1.77 8.21 13.12
C ILE A 175 -1.98 8.64 11.66
N GLU A 176 -3.23 8.76 11.22
CA GLU A 176 -3.60 9.18 9.87
C GLU A 176 -4.68 10.26 9.98
N GLY A 177 -4.54 11.35 9.24
CA GLY A 177 -5.58 12.37 9.23
C GLY A 177 -5.62 13.16 7.94
N ASP A 178 -6.81 13.69 7.67
CA ASP A 178 -7.09 14.51 6.50
C ASP A 178 -8.04 15.66 6.86
N SER A 179 -7.98 16.71 6.06
CA SER A 179 -8.82 17.88 6.21
C SER A 179 -9.15 18.53 4.86
N LYS A 180 -10.44 18.68 4.57
CA LYS A 180 -10.97 19.49 3.47
C LYS A 180 -10.88 20.96 3.87
N ILE A 181 -9.89 21.65 3.30
CA ILE A 181 -9.64 23.09 3.51
C ILE A 181 -10.66 23.93 2.75
N THR A 182 -11.01 23.50 1.53
CA THR A 182 -12.08 24.06 0.70
C THR A 182 -12.74 22.93 -0.09
N ASP A 183 -13.82 23.20 -0.82
CA ASP A 183 -14.50 22.21 -1.68
C ASP A 183 -13.58 21.56 -2.73
N GLY A 184 -12.49 22.23 -3.11
CA GLY A 184 -11.51 21.75 -4.09
C GLY A 184 -10.11 21.53 -3.53
N LEU A 185 -9.90 21.60 -2.22
CA LEU A 185 -8.57 21.47 -1.63
C LEU A 185 -8.61 20.65 -0.34
N GLU A 186 -7.87 19.54 -0.34
CA GLU A 186 -7.70 18.64 0.80
C GLU A 186 -6.21 18.54 1.14
N LEU A 187 -5.91 18.61 2.43
CA LEU A 187 -4.59 18.36 2.98
C LEU A 187 -4.69 17.15 3.90
N GLY A 188 -3.76 16.20 3.79
CA GLY A 188 -3.69 15.08 4.71
C GLY A 188 -2.28 14.60 4.91
N GLY A 189 -2.14 13.61 5.77
CA GLY A 189 -0.87 13.01 6.11
C GLY A 189 -0.98 12.08 7.31
N GLY A 190 0.14 11.42 7.58
CA GLY A 190 0.18 10.44 8.65
C GLY A 190 1.60 10.07 9.03
N VAL A 191 1.69 9.35 10.14
CA VAL A 191 2.91 8.71 10.62
C VAL A 191 2.55 7.27 10.95
N ARG A 192 3.35 6.33 10.44
CA ARG A 192 3.27 4.90 10.77
C ARG A 192 4.63 4.42 11.25
N MET A 193 4.65 3.62 12.30
CA MET A 193 5.84 2.96 12.80
C MET A 193 5.62 1.45 12.87
N ASP A 194 6.51 0.69 12.25
CA ASP A 194 6.60 -0.77 12.27
C ASP A 194 7.85 -1.15 13.09
N TYR A 195 7.68 -1.35 14.39
CA TYR A 195 8.76 -1.71 15.31
C TYR A 195 9.00 -3.22 15.30
N GLY A 196 10.22 -3.65 14.97
CA GLY A 196 10.64 -5.05 14.97
C GLY A 196 12.08 -5.20 15.47
N GLU A 197 12.47 -6.44 15.76
CA GLU A 197 13.83 -6.75 16.25
C GLU A 197 14.88 -6.55 15.15
N SER A 198 14.56 -6.93 13.91
CA SER A 198 15.48 -6.80 12.78
C SER A 198 15.54 -5.38 12.24
N ASN A 199 14.43 -4.64 12.32
CA ASN A 199 14.36 -3.25 11.85
C ASN A 199 13.17 -2.51 12.47
N THR A 200 13.29 -1.20 12.65
CA THR A 200 12.16 -0.30 12.89
C THR A 200 12.00 0.61 11.70
N THR A 201 10.84 0.57 11.05
CA THR A 201 10.52 1.45 9.92
C THR A 201 9.53 2.51 10.38
N THR A 202 9.88 3.78 10.22
CA THR A 202 8.98 4.91 10.45
C THR A 202 8.71 5.60 9.13
N THR A 203 7.45 5.61 8.71
CA THR A 203 6.99 6.30 7.49
C THR A 203 6.17 7.52 7.89
N THR A 204 6.54 8.68 7.38
CA THR A 204 5.76 9.92 7.49
C THR A 204 5.39 10.39 6.10
N HIS A 205 4.12 10.70 5.86
CA HIS A 205 3.71 11.27 4.58
C HIS A 205 2.81 12.48 4.79
N VAL A 206 2.84 13.36 3.80
CA VAL A 206 1.93 14.50 3.66
C VAL A 206 1.49 14.59 2.23
N TYR A 207 0.26 15.00 2.00
CA TYR A 207 -0.26 15.22 0.66
C TYR A 207 -1.20 16.43 0.59
N LEU A 208 -1.23 17.04 -0.58
CA LEU A 208 -2.16 18.07 -0.97
C LEU A 208 -2.90 17.59 -2.23
N LYS A 209 -4.21 17.40 -2.13
CA LYS A 209 -5.08 17.06 -3.26
C LYS A 209 -5.87 18.30 -3.67
N ASN A 210 -5.75 18.71 -4.92
CA ASN A 210 -6.51 19.80 -5.50
C ASN A 210 -7.43 19.30 -6.62
N LYS A 211 -8.73 19.50 -6.45
CA LYS A 211 -9.75 19.17 -7.45
C LYS A 211 -9.66 20.14 -8.63
N LEU A 212 -9.35 19.64 -9.82
CA LEU A 212 -9.28 20.42 -11.05
C LEU A 212 -10.61 20.40 -11.80
N MET A 213 -11.26 19.23 -11.82
CA MET A 213 -12.58 19.00 -12.42
C MET A 213 -13.34 17.96 -11.56
N GLU A 214 -14.59 17.65 -11.92
CA GLU A 214 -15.44 16.75 -11.14
C GLU A 214 -14.76 15.42 -10.76
N SER A 215 -14.15 14.76 -11.74
CA SER A 215 -13.42 13.49 -11.60
C SER A 215 -11.89 13.63 -11.72
N LEU A 216 -11.34 14.84 -11.86
CA LEU A 216 -9.89 15.01 -12.09
C LEU A 216 -9.28 15.85 -10.97
N SER A 217 -8.22 15.32 -10.35
CA SER A 217 -7.49 15.99 -9.28
C SER A 217 -5.98 15.98 -9.53
N LEU A 218 -5.30 17.03 -9.07
CA LEU A 218 -3.86 17.07 -8.90
C LEU A 218 -3.51 16.62 -7.48
N LEU A 219 -2.63 15.64 -7.34
CA LEU A 219 -2.09 15.20 -6.06
C LEU A 219 -0.60 15.52 -6.02
N ILE A 220 -0.19 16.23 -4.96
CA ILE A 220 1.21 16.45 -4.62
C ILE A 220 1.43 15.77 -3.28
N ASP A 221 2.33 14.79 -3.21
CA ASP A 221 2.67 14.09 -1.98
C ASP A 221 4.17 14.03 -1.72
N ALA A 222 4.53 13.91 -0.46
CA ALA A 222 5.88 13.61 -0.02
C ALA A 222 5.84 12.54 1.06
N GLU A 223 6.70 11.54 0.95
CA GLU A 223 6.87 10.45 1.91
C GLU A 223 8.33 10.44 2.37
N TYR A 224 8.53 10.40 3.67
CA TYR A 224 9.80 10.24 4.34
C TYR A 224 9.80 8.91 5.08
N ILE A 225 10.79 8.07 4.81
CA ILE A 225 10.95 6.77 5.45
C ILE A 225 12.28 6.78 6.20
N TYR A 226 12.24 6.35 7.46
CA TYR A 226 13.41 6.08 8.27
C TYR A 226 13.46 4.59 8.60
N ASN A 227 14.59 3.94 8.35
CA ASN A 227 14.85 2.56 8.76
C ASN A 227 15.95 2.56 9.83
N SER A 228 15.73 1.90 10.98
CA SER A 228 16.76 1.81 12.03
C SER A 228 17.94 0.93 11.63
N VAL A 229 17.72 -0.04 10.73
CA VAL A 229 18.76 -0.95 10.23
C VAL A 229 18.72 -0.96 8.70
N VAL A 230 19.88 -0.66 8.10
CA VAL A 230 20.12 -0.64 6.64
C VAL A 230 21.40 -1.40 6.29
N ALA A 231 21.65 -1.67 5.01
CA ALA A 231 22.91 -2.29 4.59
C ALA A 231 24.11 -1.38 4.84
N THR A 232 25.31 -1.95 4.92
CA THR A 232 26.52 -1.13 4.97
C THR A 232 26.60 -0.20 3.75
N GLY A 233 26.92 1.07 4.01
CA GLY A 233 27.02 2.10 2.97
C GLY A 233 25.69 2.68 2.49
N LYS A 234 24.56 2.28 3.09
CA LYS A 234 23.22 2.78 2.77
C LYS A 234 22.78 3.89 3.73
N GLU A 235 21.98 4.83 3.24
CA GLU A 235 21.34 5.86 4.06
C GLU A 235 20.13 5.28 4.82
N HIS A 236 19.93 5.75 6.05
CA HIS A 236 18.77 5.38 6.87
C HIS A 236 17.48 6.08 6.42
N ASP A 237 17.64 7.18 5.68
CA ASP A 237 16.61 8.14 5.32
C ASP A 237 16.28 8.01 3.82
N GLU A 238 14.99 7.92 3.52
CA GLU A 238 14.50 7.89 2.14
C GLU A 238 13.43 8.97 1.99
N ILE A 239 13.49 9.74 0.91
CA ILE A 239 12.53 10.78 0.59
C ILE A 239 11.96 10.53 -0.81
N TYR A 240 10.64 10.48 -0.86
CA TYR A 240 9.87 10.38 -2.08
C TYR A 240 9.02 11.63 -2.23
N SER A 241 8.93 12.18 -3.43
CA SER A 241 8.09 13.33 -3.75
C SER A 241 7.37 13.08 -5.05
N THR A 242 6.05 13.05 -5.01
CA THR A 242 5.21 12.70 -6.15
C THR A 242 4.36 13.89 -6.58
N ILE A 243 4.22 14.05 -7.89
CA ILE A 243 3.18 14.89 -8.49
C ILE A 243 2.41 14.00 -9.47
N SER A 244 1.10 13.89 -9.29
CA SER A 244 0.26 13.02 -10.11
C SER A 244 -1.10 13.63 -10.42
N LEU A 245 -1.68 13.17 -11.53
CA LEU A 245 -3.07 13.40 -11.87
C LEU A 245 -3.86 12.14 -11.54
N ASN A 246 -4.97 12.31 -10.84
CA ASN A 246 -5.86 11.24 -10.42
C ASN A 246 -7.22 11.43 -11.08
N TYR A 247 -7.71 10.36 -11.70
CA TYR A 247 -9.06 10.28 -12.25
C TYR A 247 -9.94 9.44 -11.32
N ASP A 248 -10.86 10.09 -10.63
CA ASP A 248 -11.80 9.51 -9.67
C ASP A 248 -13.01 8.91 -10.42
N PHE A 249 -13.44 7.69 -10.06
CA PHE A 249 -14.60 6.99 -10.64
C PHE A 249 -15.47 6.29 -9.59
#